data_AF-A0A1V5H1Z3-F1
#
_entry.id   AF-A0A1V5H1Z3-F1
#
_cell.length_a   1.000
_cell.length_b   1.000
_cell.length_c   1.000
_cell.angle_alpha   90.00
_cell.angle_beta   90.00
_cell.angle_gamma   90.00
#
_symmetry.space_group_name_H-M   'P 1'
#
loop_
_entity.id
_entity.type
_entity.pdbx_description
1 polymer ?
#
loop_
_entity_poly.entity_id
_entity_poly.type
_entity_poly.pdbx_seq_one_letter_code
_entity_poly.pdbx_strand_id
1 'polypeptide(L)'
;MVIDRPHQIIAIGDSLTSGSQPGVSEYAPYTGPDARELLPISYPYVLSELLSVRLGPRLVRNLGRSGSTTRDWLPGNVWERKDVPGFPLNGKPLDMILASREDIRLCLMMIGTNDVSSSVLPDFLIRRINGVIGYEDDDFLMTRENLVIILNRLHEKGITTYLAKIPPNRYQGGIGILGIDRIFFTQRKVQEKLDLYTRMVNSRIDEIYTSYPHLARRGPDFYTLFKGRSDIWNRDLMHLNTLGYRFMAWTWAGLLRSEKIDIQV
;
A
#
# COMPACT_ATOMS: atom_id res chain seq x y z
N MET A 1 2.37 -7.51 23.38
CA MET A 1 2.14 -8.55 22.35
C MET A 1 3.49 -9.15 22.01
N VAL A 2 3.58 -10.48 21.91
CA VAL A 2 4.81 -11.21 21.57
C VAL A 2 4.75 -11.68 20.12
N ILE A 3 5.86 -11.63 19.39
CA ILE A 3 6.07 -12.22 18.06
C ILE A 3 7.20 -13.24 18.22
N ASP A 4 6.83 -14.51 18.15
CA ASP A 4 7.69 -15.67 18.47
C ASP A 4 7.82 -16.66 17.30
N ARG A 5 7.13 -16.39 16.18
CA ARG A 5 7.12 -17.27 15.00
C ARG A 5 7.16 -16.47 13.69
N PRO A 6 7.63 -17.09 12.59
CA PRO A 6 7.55 -16.50 11.25
C PRO A 6 6.13 -16.09 10.87
N HIS A 7 6.02 -15.04 10.05
CA HIS A 7 4.78 -14.60 9.40
C HIS A 7 3.61 -14.21 10.33
N GLN A 8 3.85 -14.04 11.63
CA GLN A 8 2.85 -13.47 12.54
C GLN A 8 2.61 -11.97 12.28
N ILE A 9 3.49 -11.32 11.52
CA ILE A 9 3.32 -9.98 10.98
C ILE A 9 3.04 -10.10 9.48
N ILE A 10 1.95 -9.49 9.02
CA ILE A 10 1.67 -9.30 7.60
C ILE A 10 1.78 -7.82 7.24
N ALA A 11 2.26 -7.53 6.04
CA ALA A 11 2.19 -6.21 5.43
C ALA A 11 1.22 -6.28 4.25
N ILE A 12 0.13 -5.50 4.32
CA ILE A 12 -0.86 -5.42 3.24
C ILE A 12 -0.88 -4.02 2.66
N GLY A 13 -1.11 -3.95 1.35
CA GLY A 13 -1.09 -2.68 0.66
C GLY A 13 -1.05 -2.85 -0.84
N ASP A 14 -0.68 -1.76 -1.50
CA ASP A 14 -0.57 -1.72 -2.95
C ASP A 14 0.88 -1.93 -3.44
N SER A 15 1.23 -1.29 -4.56
CA SER A 15 2.55 -1.37 -5.19
C SER A 15 3.67 -0.88 -4.28
N LEU A 16 3.41 0.10 -3.41
CA LEU A 16 4.38 0.60 -2.43
C LEU A 16 4.65 -0.40 -1.32
N THR A 17 3.66 -1.21 -0.95
CA THR A 17 3.89 -2.32 -0.01
C THR A 17 4.60 -3.48 -0.67
N SER A 18 4.23 -3.77 -1.91
CA SER A 18 4.88 -4.84 -2.67
C SER A 18 6.36 -4.56 -2.94
N GLY A 19 6.77 -3.29 -3.03
CA GLY A 19 8.13 -2.91 -3.44
C GLY A 19 8.28 -2.76 -4.96
N SER A 20 7.19 -2.55 -5.69
CA SER A 20 7.22 -2.34 -7.14
C SER A 20 8.10 -1.14 -7.49
N GLN A 21 8.87 -1.30 -8.56
CA GLN A 21 9.63 -0.23 -9.20
C GLN A 21 9.49 -0.42 -10.72
N PRO A 22 8.83 0.51 -11.42
CA PRO A 22 8.65 0.39 -12.87
C PRO A 22 9.99 0.24 -13.61
N GLY A 23 10.07 -0.73 -14.51
CA GLY A 23 11.28 -1.04 -15.28
C GLY A 23 12.42 -1.67 -14.47
N VAL A 24 12.20 -2.01 -13.19
CA VAL A 24 13.20 -2.66 -12.32
C VAL A 24 12.64 -3.93 -11.68
N SER A 25 11.46 -3.85 -11.04
CA SER A 25 10.82 -4.98 -10.35
C SER A 25 9.33 -5.09 -10.71
N GLU A 26 9.05 -5.63 -11.90
CA GLU A 26 7.68 -5.82 -12.40
C GLU A 26 6.91 -6.95 -11.68
N TYR A 27 7.60 -7.82 -10.94
CA TYR A 27 7.04 -8.99 -10.26
C TYR A 27 6.93 -8.84 -8.73
N ALA A 28 7.04 -7.60 -8.22
CA ALA A 28 6.89 -7.32 -6.80
C ALA A 28 5.55 -7.88 -6.24
N PRO A 29 5.53 -8.48 -5.03
CA PRO A 29 6.61 -8.49 -4.04
C PRO A 29 7.65 -9.61 -4.19
N TYR A 30 7.68 -10.34 -5.31
CA TYR A 30 8.59 -11.47 -5.51
C TYR A 30 9.72 -11.16 -6.50
N THR A 31 10.79 -11.96 -6.45
CA THR A 31 11.93 -11.87 -7.37
C THR A 31 11.59 -12.31 -8.80
N GLY A 32 10.42 -12.91 -9.03
CA GLY A 32 9.92 -13.33 -10.33
C GLY A 32 8.43 -13.71 -10.29
N PRO A 33 7.79 -13.94 -11.44
CA PRO A 33 6.35 -14.22 -11.54
C PRO A 33 5.96 -15.53 -10.85
N ASP A 34 6.83 -16.54 -10.89
CA ASP A 34 6.63 -17.86 -10.28
C ASP A 34 7.42 -18.05 -8.97
N ALA A 35 8.17 -17.03 -8.55
CA ALA A 35 9.00 -17.09 -7.36
C ALA A 35 8.18 -16.79 -6.10
N ARG A 36 8.52 -17.47 -5.00
CA ARG A 36 8.03 -17.13 -3.65
C ARG A 36 9.06 -16.38 -2.81
N GLU A 37 10.24 -16.11 -3.39
CA GLU A 37 11.29 -15.34 -2.75
C GLU A 37 10.93 -13.86 -2.79
N LEU A 38 10.94 -13.22 -1.63
CA LEU A 38 10.59 -11.83 -1.48
C LEU A 38 11.64 -10.91 -2.09
N LEU A 39 11.17 -9.82 -2.69
CA LEU A 39 11.99 -8.79 -3.27
C LEU A 39 12.77 -8.03 -2.18
N PRO A 40 14.12 -8.06 -2.19
CA PRO A 40 14.95 -7.50 -1.12
C PRO A 40 14.82 -5.98 -0.91
N ILE A 41 14.28 -5.27 -1.90
CA ILE A 41 14.11 -3.83 -1.86
C ILE A 41 12.80 -3.39 -1.20
N SER A 42 11.82 -4.29 -1.03
CA SER A 42 10.52 -3.94 -0.44
C SER A 42 10.65 -3.57 1.03
N TYR A 43 9.87 -2.60 1.52
CA TYR A 43 9.95 -2.23 2.94
C TYR A 43 9.64 -3.41 3.88
N PRO A 44 8.72 -4.37 3.59
CA PRO A 44 8.50 -5.51 4.47
C PRO A 44 9.71 -6.44 4.56
N TYR A 45 10.46 -6.61 3.47
CA TYR A 45 11.72 -7.36 3.50
C TYR A 45 12.74 -6.66 4.41
N VAL A 46 13.00 -5.38 4.16
CA VAL A 46 13.97 -4.59 4.93
C VAL A 46 13.56 -4.49 6.40
N LEU A 47 12.26 -4.32 6.67
CA LEU A 47 11.71 -4.31 8.02
C LEU A 47 11.98 -5.62 8.74
N SER A 48 11.82 -6.75 8.06
CA SER A 48 12.07 -8.07 8.63
C SER A 48 13.53 -8.22 9.08
N GLU A 49 14.47 -7.83 8.22
CA GLU A 49 15.91 -7.83 8.53
C GLU A 49 16.26 -6.91 9.72
N LEU A 50 15.59 -5.76 9.82
CA LEU A 50 15.82 -4.79 10.90
C LEU A 50 15.28 -5.24 12.27
N LEU A 51 14.29 -6.12 12.27
CA LEU A 51 13.60 -6.58 13.49
C LEU A 51 14.10 -7.94 13.98
N SER A 52 14.53 -8.83 13.09
CA SER A 52 15.05 -10.16 13.44
C SER A 52 16.11 -10.64 12.45
N VAL A 53 17.36 -10.71 12.92
CA VAL A 53 18.46 -11.31 12.14
C VAL A 53 18.23 -12.80 11.91
N ARG A 54 17.59 -13.50 12.86
CA ARG A 54 17.41 -14.96 12.80
C ARG A 54 16.33 -15.38 11.80
N LEU A 55 15.20 -14.68 11.79
CA LEU A 55 14.14 -15.00 10.82
C LEU A 55 14.40 -14.36 9.47
N GLY A 56 15.12 -13.24 9.44
CA GLY A 56 15.36 -12.45 8.24
C GLY A 56 14.04 -12.20 7.51
N PRO A 57 13.93 -12.46 6.20
CA PRO A 57 12.74 -12.14 5.40
C PRO A 57 11.49 -12.95 5.76
N ARG A 58 11.59 -13.91 6.69
CA ARG A 58 10.45 -14.74 7.13
C ARG A 58 9.66 -14.11 8.28
N LEU A 59 10.15 -13.03 8.89
CA LEU A 59 9.42 -12.38 9.99
C LEU A 59 8.13 -11.73 9.48
N VAL A 60 8.22 -10.86 8.47
CA VAL A 60 7.06 -10.16 7.88
C VAL A 60 6.69 -10.81 6.56
N ARG A 61 5.43 -11.23 6.42
CA ARG A 61 4.89 -11.67 5.14
C ARG A 61 4.41 -10.46 4.34
N ASN A 62 5.02 -10.24 3.17
CA ASN A 62 4.57 -9.22 2.23
C ASN A 62 3.38 -9.75 1.42
N LEU A 63 2.24 -9.08 1.54
CA LEU A 63 1.00 -9.35 0.78
C LEU A 63 0.59 -8.14 -0.07
N GLY A 64 1.52 -7.21 -0.32
CA GLY A 64 1.28 -6.05 -1.17
C GLY A 64 0.91 -6.45 -2.60
N ARG A 65 -0.10 -5.79 -3.17
CA ARG A 65 -0.67 -6.08 -4.48
C ARG A 65 -0.57 -4.88 -5.38
N SER A 66 0.34 -4.92 -6.34
CA SER A 66 0.62 -3.76 -7.20
C SER A 66 -0.62 -3.32 -7.97
N GLY A 67 -1.01 -2.05 -7.83
CA GLY A 67 -2.20 -1.48 -8.46
C GLY A 67 -3.51 -1.71 -7.70
N SER A 68 -3.49 -2.42 -6.56
CA SER A 68 -4.72 -2.63 -5.79
C SER A 68 -5.25 -1.33 -5.19
N THR A 69 -6.57 -1.14 -5.21
CA THR A 69 -7.31 -0.12 -4.46
C THR A 69 -7.90 -0.70 -3.18
N THR A 70 -8.55 0.12 -2.35
CA THR A 70 -9.28 -0.40 -1.18
C THR A 70 -10.39 -1.39 -1.56
N ARG A 71 -11.00 -1.26 -2.75
CA ARG A 71 -12.05 -2.16 -3.23
C ARG A 71 -11.55 -3.59 -3.41
N ASP A 72 -10.35 -3.77 -3.93
CA ASP A 72 -9.78 -5.11 -4.18
C ASP A 72 -9.60 -5.92 -2.88
N TRP A 73 -9.48 -5.22 -1.76
CA TRP A 73 -9.31 -5.82 -0.44
C TRP A 73 -10.64 -6.10 0.29
N LEU A 74 -11.79 -5.77 -0.29
CA LEU A 74 -13.09 -6.09 0.30
C LEU A 74 -13.35 -7.62 0.33
N PRO A 75 -14.17 -8.10 1.28
CA PRO A 75 -14.58 -9.51 1.31
C PRO A 75 -15.21 -9.95 -0.01
N GLY A 76 -14.82 -11.12 -0.49
CA GLY A 76 -15.33 -11.68 -1.75
C GLY A 76 -14.71 -11.12 -3.04
N ASN A 77 -14.04 -9.95 -2.98
CA ASN A 77 -13.40 -9.35 -4.14
C ASN A 77 -12.10 -10.07 -4.52
N VAL A 78 -11.79 -10.01 -5.81
CA VAL A 78 -10.66 -10.69 -6.43
C VAL A 78 -9.68 -9.63 -6.92
N TRP A 79 -8.40 -9.89 -6.68
CA TRP A 79 -7.32 -9.16 -7.31
C TRP A 79 -6.51 -10.14 -8.17
N GLU A 80 -6.18 -9.72 -9.39
CA GLU A 80 -5.34 -10.48 -10.30
C GLU A 80 -4.25 -9.58 -10.88
N ARG A 81 -3.03 -10.13 -10.94
CA ARG A 81 -1.96 -9.50 -11.68
C ARG A 81 -2.28 -9.59 -13.17
N LYS A 82 -2.46 -8.43 -13.80
CA LYS A 82 -2.69 -8.32 -15.24
C LYS A 82 -1.62 -9.10 -16.02
N ASP A 83 -2.06 -9.92 -16.96
CA ASP A 83 -1.22 -10.68 -17.91
C ASP A 83 -0.25 -11.69 -17.26
N VAL A 84 -0.40 -12.02 -15.97
CA VAL A 84 0.41 -13.05 -15.27
C VAL A 84 -0.51 -14.09 -14.61
N PRO A 85 -1.01 -15.07 -15.39
CA PRO A 85 -1.81 -16.16 -14.83
C PRO A 85 -0.97 -16.96 -13.83
N GLY A 86 -1.58 -17.34 -12.71
CA GLY A 86 -0.90 -18.13 -11.66
C GLY A 86 0.02 -17.34 -10.73
N PHE A 87 0.10 -16.01 -10.84
CA PHE A 87 0.89 -15.20 -9.91
C PHE A 87 0.52 -15.50 -8.44
N PRO A 88 1.49 -15.70 -7.52
CA PRO A 88 1.22 -16.28 -6.20
C PRO A 88 0.20 -15.54 -5.31
N LEU A 89 -0.07 -14.26 -5.56
CA LEU A 89 -1.02 -13.44 -4.80
C LEU A 89 -2.37 -13.22 -5.50
N ASN A 90 -2.58 -13.81 -6.69
CA ASN A 90 -3.88 -13.80 -7.36
C ASN A 90 -4.95 -14.48 -6.49
N GLY A 91 -6.19 -14.00 -6.60
CA GLY A 91 -7.33 -14.54 -5.87
C GLY A 91 -7.97 -13.50 -4.95
N LYS A 92 -8.56 -13.95 -3.84
CA LYS A 92 -9.34 -13.10 -2.93
C LYS A 92 -8.52 -12.58 -1.76
N PRO A 93 -8.01 -11.34 -1.77
CA PRO A 93 -6.94 -10.89 -0.88
C PRO A 93 -7.24 -11.05 0.60
N LEU A 94 -8.38 -10.52 1.04
CA LEU A 94 -8.79 -10.54 2.43
C LEU A 94 -9.31 -11.93 2.83
N ASP A 95 -10.13 -12.56 2.00
CA ASP A 95 -10.68 -13.89 2.30
C ASP A 95 -9.58 -14.93 2.53
N MET A 96 -8.47 -14.87 1.77
CA MET A 96 -7.31 -15.74 1.98
C MET A 96 -6.65 -15.53 3.36
N ILE A 97 -6.58 -14.28 3.84
CA ILE A 97 -6.07 -13.98 5.19
C ILE A 97 -7.05 -14.51 6.25
N LEU A 98 -8.35 -14.26 6.09
CA LEU A 98 -9.37 -14.68 7.05
C LEU A 98 -9.47 -16.21 7.15
N ALA A 99 -9.33 -16.92 6.02
CA ALA A 99 -9.32 -18.37 5.95
C ALA A 99 -8.01 -19.00 6.43
N SER A 100 -6.94 -18.21 6.58
CA SER A 100 -5.65 -18.71 7.07
C SER A 100 -5.78 -19.31 8.47
N ARG A 101 -5.13 -20.46 8.66
CA ARG A 101 -4.96 -21.12 9.97
C ARG A 101 -3.70 -20.63 10.70
N GLU A 102 -2.91 -19.77 10.07
CA GLU A 102 -1.72 -19.21 10.68
C GLU A 102 -2.12 -18.22 11.78
N ASP A 103 -1.29 -18.18 12.83
CA ASP A 103 -1.43 -17.27 13.97
C ASP A 103 -0.95 -15.87 13.60
N ILE A 104 -1.62 -15.22 12.66
CA ILE A 104 -1.34 -13.83 12.28
C ILE A 104 -1.79 -12.93 13.44
N ARG A 105 -0.85 -12.16 14.00
CA ARG A 105 -1.11 -11.28 15.15
C ARG A 105 -1.15 -9.81 14.77
N LEU A 106 -0.38 -9.42 13.77
CA LEU A 106 -0.17 -8.03 13.40
C LEU A 106 -0.33 -7.79 11.91
N CYS A 107 -1.04 -6.73 11.55
CA CYS A 107 -1.15 -6.23 10.19
C CYS A 107 -0.60 -4.81 10.09
N LEU A 108 0.35 -4.59 9.19
CA LEU A 108 0.82 -3.27 8.77
C LEU A 108 0.10 -2.92 7.46
N MET A 109 -0.87 -2.01 7.54
CA MET A 109 -1.76 -1.69 6.42
C MET A 109 -1.43 -0.31 5.85
N MET A 110 -1.22 -0.24 4.54
CA MET A 110 -1.14 1.01 3.79
C MET A 110 -1.80 0.84 2.42
N ILE A 111 -3.02 1.34 2.29
CA ILE A 111 -3.84 1.24 1.07
C ILE A 111 -4.49 2.62 0.84
N GLY A 112 -4.67 3.00 -0.43
CA GLY A 112 -5.34 4.24 -0.82
C GLY A 112 -4.62 5.02 -1.91
N THR A 113 -3.35 4.69 -2.22
CA THR A 113 -2.59 5.42 -3.24
C THR A 113 -3.21 5.24 -4.62
N ASN A 114 -3.68 4.03 -4.96
CA ASN A 114 -4.35 3.80 -6.25
C ASN A 114 -5.78 4.34 -6.29
N ASP A 115 -6.49 4.44 -5.16
CA ASP A 115 -7.80 5.10 -5.09
C ASP A 115 -7.67 6.60 -5.47
N VAL A 116 -6.55 7.24 -5.08
CA VAL A 116 -6.21 8.60 -5.53
C VAL A 116 -5.83 8.62 -7.02
N SER A 117 -4.99 7.69 -7.47
CA SER A 117 -4.57 7.67 -8.87
C SER A 117 -5.74 7.40 -9.83
N SER A 118 -6.69 6.53 -9.47
CA SER A 118 -7.86 6.21 -10.28
C SER A 118 -8.85 7.37 -10.40
N SER A 119 -9.02 8.17 -9.34
CA SER A 119 -9.92 9.34 -9.32
C SER A 119 -9.44 10.54 -10.14
N VAL A 120 -8.15 10.58 -10.51
CA VAL A 120 -7.56 11.66 -11.31
C VAL A 120 -7.28 11.25 -12.76
N LEU A 121 -7.41 9.96 -13.10
CA LEU A 121 -7.21 9.49 -14.47
C LEU A 121 -8.28 10.12 -15.39
N PRO A 122 -7.86 10.73 -16.52
CA PRO A 122 -8.79 11.41 -17.39
C PRO A 122 -9.61 10.40 -18.20
N ASP A 123 -10.93 10.52 -18.09
CA ASP A 123 -11.94 9.91 -18.96
C ASP A 123 -11.84 10.36 -20.44
N PHE A 124 -10.73 10.94 -20.89
CA PHE A 124 -10.50 11.44 -22.25
C PHE A 124 -10.09 10.35 -23.26
N LEU A 125 -9.83 9.11 -22.84
CA LEU A 125 -10.04 7.98 -23.77
C LEU A 125 -11.54 7.76 -24.06
N ILE A 126 -12.45 8.29 -23.22
CA ILE A 126 -13.88 8.02 -23.30
C ILE A 126 -14.68 9.21 -23.85
N ARG A 127 -14.53 10.49 -23.44
CA ARG A 127 -15.38 11.60 -23.98
C ARG A 127 -14.77 13.01 -23.97
N ARG A 128 -14.01 13.36 -25.02
CA ARG A 128 -14.00 14.63 -25.82
C ARG A 128 -14.44 16.02 -25.29
N ILE A 129 -14.75 16.30 -24.01
CA ILE A 129 -15.48 17.51 -23.59
C ILE A 129 -14.92 18.10 -22.27
N ASN A 130 -14.37 19.32 -22.36
CA ASN A 130 -14.17 20.35 -21.33
C ASN A 130 -13.66 19.96 -19.91
N GLY A 131 -12.33 19.99 -19.76
CA GLY A 131 -11.67 20.62 -18.61
C GLY A 131 -11.78 19.88 -17.27
N VAL A 132 -10.81 19.00 -17.00
CA VAL A 132 -10.42 18.38 -15.71
C VAL A 132 -11.31 18.77 -14.52
N ILE A 133 -12.43 18.07 -14.40
CA ILE A 133 -13.19 17.94 -13.16
C ILE A 133 -12.69 16.63 -12.56
N GLY A 134 -12.02 16.69 -11.41
CA GLY A 134 -11.60 15.47 -10.71
C GLY A 134 -12.82 14.58 -10.48
N TYR A 135 -12.72 13.32 -10.86
CA TYR A 135 -13.79 12.36 -10.74
C TYR A 135 -13.73 11.85 -9.30
N GLU A 136 -14.59 12.37 -8.45
CA GLU A 136 -14.92 11.68 -7.20
C GLU A 136 -15.67 10.40 -7.59
N ASP A 137 -14.94 9.42 -8.13
CA ASP A 137 -15.49 8.10 -8.44
C ASP A 137 -16.15 7.54 -7.18
N ASP A 138 -17.23 6.77 -7.33
CA ASP A 138 -17.88 6.10 -6.22
C ASP A 138 -16.84 5.29 -5.42
N ASP A 139 -15.87 4.68 -6.10
CA ASP A 139 -14.78 3.93 -5.46
C ASP A 139 -13.86 4.82 -4.60
N PHE A 140 -13.56 6.06 -5.02
CA PHE A 140 -12.82 7.03 -4.20
C PHE A 140 -13.67 7.56 -3.05
N LEU A 141 -14.96 7.79 -3.24
CA LEU A 141 -15.86 8.21 -2.16
C LEU A 141 -15.99 7.12 -1.09
N MET A 142 -15.98 5.86 -1.51
CA MET A 142 -16.10 4.70 -0.64
C MET A 142 -14.80 4.28 0.05
N THR A 143 -13.65 4.91 -0.21
CA THR A 143 -12.35 4.55 0.40
C THR A 143 -12.42 4.42 1.93
N ARG A 144 -13.11 5.35 2.61
CA ARG A 144 -13.28 5.30 4.08
C ARG A 144 -14.02 4.04 4.51
N GLU A 145 -15.16 3.77 3.87
CA GLU A 145 -16.01 2.65 4.27
C GLU A 145 -15.39 1.31 3.91
N ASN A 146 -14.67 1.25 2.78
CA ASN A 146 -13.89 0.08 2.42
C ASN A 146 -12.84 -0.22 3.48
N LEU A 147 -12.07 0.78 3.92
CA LEU A 147 -11.09 0.60 5.01
C LEU A 147 -11.76 0.14 6.30
N VAL A 148 -12.89 0.73 6.69
CA VAL A 148 -13.64 0.31 7.89
C VAL A 148 -14.07 -1.17 7.79
N ILE A 149 -14.60 -1.60 6.65
CA ILE A 149 -15.01 -3.00 6.43
C ILE A 149 -13.80 -3.93 6.54
N ILE A 150 -12.68 -3.61 5.89
CA ILE A 150 -11.46 -4.43 5.91
C ILE A 150 -10.93 -4.53 7.34
N LEU A 151 -10.81 -3.40 8.04
CA LEU A 151 -10.33 -3.34 9.42
C LEU A 151 -11.24 -4.13 10.36
N ASN A 152 -12.55 -4.02 10.21
CA ASN A 152 -13.51 -4.78 11.01
C ASN A 152 -13.29 -6.29 10.84
N ARG A 153 -13.10 -6.78 9.60
CA ARG A 153 -12.82 -8.21 9.36
C ARG A 153 -11.50 -8.68 9.95
N LEU A 154 -10.44 -7.88 9.86
CA LEU A 154 -9.15 -8.20 10.49
C LEU A 154 -9.27 -8.21 12.02
N HIS A 155 -10.02 -7.26 12.58
CA HIS A 155 -10.31 -7.20 14.02
C HIS A 155 -11.11 -8.42 14.50
N GLU A 156 -12.18 -8.81 13.78
CA GLU A 156 -12.96 -10.03 14.05
C GLU A 156 -12.09 -11.30 14.03
N LYS A 157 -11.06 -11.33 13.17
CA LYS A 157 -10.06 -12.41 13.11
C LYS A 157 -9.04 -12.37 14.27
N GLY A 158 -9.04 -11.32 15.08
CA GLY A 158 -8.11 -11.11 16.20
C GLY A 158 -6.77 -10.47 15.80
N ILE A 159 -6.68 -9.89 14.60
CA ILE A 159 -5.44 -9.29 14.09
C ILE A 159 -5.39 -7.82 14.52
N THR A 160 -4.33 -7.43 15.23
CA THR A 160 -4.08 -6.01 15.54
C THR A 160 -3.56 -5.31 14.29
N THR A 161 -4.28 -4.28 13.82
CA THR A 161 -3.90 -3.56 12.60
C THR A 161 -3.36 -2.16 12.94
N TYR A 162 -2.18 -1.83 12.41
CA TYR A 162 -1.71 -0.46 12.27
C TYR A 162 -2.03 0.03 10.87
N LEU A 163 -2.90 1.01 10.75
CA LEU A 163 -3.22 1.67 9.48
C LEU A 163 -2.28 2.86 9.30
N ALA A 164 -1.58 2.99 8.18
CA ALA A 164 -0.71 4.12 7.89
C ALA A 164 -1.38 5.11 6.94
N LYS A 165 -0.99 6.38 7.03
CA LYS A 165 -1.33 7.37 6.01
C LYS A 165 -0.49 7.14 4.76
N ILE A 166 -1.10 7.27 3.59
CA ILE A 166 -0.42 7.08 2.31
C ILE A 166 0.56 8.23 2.04
N PRO A 167 1.68 7.98 1.34
CA PRO A 167 2.66 9.01 1.02
C PRO A 167 2.13 10.00 -0.05
N PRO A 168 2.84 11.12 -0.29
CA PRO A 168 2.43 12.08 -1.32
C PRO A 168 2.39 11.41 -2.69
N ASN A 169 1.30 11.60 -3.43
CA ASN A 169 1.20 11.14 -4.81
C ASN A 169 1.64 12.25 -5.77
N ARG A 170 2.76 12.05 -6.46
CA ARG A 170 3.29 12.97 -7.49
C ARG A 170 3.40 12.28 -8.84
N TYR A 171 2.57 11.27 -9.08
CA TYR A 171 2.64 10.45 -10.29
C TYR A 171 2.71 11.33 -11.54
N GLN A 172 3.77 11.14 -12.32
CA GLN A 172 4.05 11.94 -13.52
C GLN A 172 3.56 11.29 -14.81
N GLY A 173 2.82 10.17 -14.75
CA GLY A 173 2.45 9.40 -15.93
C GLY A 173 3.60 8.54 -16.47
N GLY A 174 3.37 7.86 -17.59
CA GLY A 174 4.35 7.06 -18.30
C GLY A 174 4.08 5.56 -18.26
N ILE A 175 2.93 5.13 -17.77
CA ILE A 175 2.47 3.72 -17.80
C ILE A 175 1.48 3.50 -18.97
N GLY A 176 0.87 4.57 -19.51
CA GLY A 176 -0.02 4.52 -20.68
C GLY A 176 0.71 4.41 -22.03
N ILE A 177 -0.07 4.20 -23.11
CA ILE A 177 0.43 4.04 -24.49
C ILE A 177 1.39 5.18 -24.86
N LEU A 178 2.65 4.84 -25.16
CA LEU A 178 3.72 5.74 -25.62
C LEU A 178 4.05 6.92 -24.68
N GLY A 179 3.65 6.86 -23.40
CA GLY A 179 3.95 7.92 -22.42
C GLY A 179 3.21 9.24 -22.64
N ILE A 180 2.15 9.23 -23.46
CA ILE A 180 1.31 10.41 -23.75
C ILE A 180 0.61 10.93 -22.49
N ASP A 181 0.31 10.04 -21.54
CA ASP A 181 -0.25 10.36 -20.23
C ASP A 181 0.67 11.28 -19.40
N ARG A 182 1.99 11.32 -19.69
CA ARG A 182 2.92 12.24 -19.02
C ARG A 182 2.58 13.70 -19.25
N ILE A 183 2.11 14.07 -20.44
CA ILE A 183 1.74 15.46 -20.74
C ILE A 183 0.56 15.88 -19.86
N PHE A 184 -0.35 14.96 -19.56
CA PHE A 184 -1.48 15.21 -18.68
C PHE A 184 -1.05 15.31 -17.22
N PHE A 185 -0.33 14.30 -16.74
CA PHE A 185 0.05 14.21 -15.32
C PHE A 185 1.06 15.26 -14.89
N THR A 186 1.87 15.80 -15.80
CA THR A 186 2.80 16.91 -15.49
C THR A 186 2.09 18.27 -15.31
N GLN A 187 0.80 18.38 -15.64
CA GLN A 187 0.06 19.62 -15.46
C GLN A 187 -0.08 19.97 -13.98
N ARG A 188 0.25 21.23 -13.63
CA ARG A 188 0.15 21.74 -12.25
C ARG A 188 -1.21 21.47 -11.60
N LYS A 189 -2.32 21.68 -12.32
CA LYS A 189 -3.68 21.43 -11.81
C LYS A 189 -3.92 19.95 -11.45
N VAL A 190 -3.35 19.03 -12.22
CA VAL A 190 -3.44 17.58 -11.97
C VAL A 190 -2.63 17.20 -10.74
N GLN A 191 -1.42 17.73 -10.61
CA GLN A 191 -0.59 17.53 -9.40
C GLN A 191 -1.24 18.13 -8.14
N GLU A 192 -1.85 19.31 -8.24
CA GLU A 192 -2.63 19.91 -7.15
C GLU A 192 -3.84 19.04 -6.75
N LYS A 193 -4.50 18.40 -7.71
CA LYS A 193 -5.59 17.45 -7.46
C LYS A 193 -5.12 16.14 -6.80
N LEU A 194 -4.02 15.55 -7.28
CA LEU A 194 -3.42 14.38 -6.65
C LEU A 194 -3.05 14.66 -5.19
N ASP A 195 -2.43 15.81 -4.91
CA ASP A 195 -2.09 16.21 -3.54
C ASP A 195 -3.35 16.44 -2.68
N LEU A 196 -4.38 17.09 -3.22
CA LEU A 196 -5.65 17.31 -2.54
C LEU A 196 -6.30 15.97 -2.17
N TYR A 197 -6.43 15.05 -3.12
CA TYR A 197 -7.07 13.74 -2.89
C TYR A 197 -6.24 12.86 -1.96
N THR A 198 -4.91 12.91 -2.04
CA THR A 198 -4.03 12.26 -1.05
C THR A 198 -4.32 12.77 0.37
N ARG A 199 -4.43 14.10 0.54
CA ARG A 199 -4.79 14.70 1.84
C ARG A 199 -6.20 14.30 2.29
N MET A 200 -7.16 14.19 1.37
CA MET A 200 -8.52 13.73 1.70
C MET A 200 -8.53 12.27 2.20
N VAL A 201 -7.83 11.35 1.52
CA VAL A 201 -7.67 9.96 2.01
C VAL A 201 -7.03 9.95 3.40
N ASN A 202 -5.97 10.73 3.60
CA ASN A 202 -5.31 10.81 4.90
C ASN A 202 -6.18 11.43 6.00
N SER A 203 -7.07 12.36 5.66
CA SER A 203 -8.09 12.90 6.58
C SER A 203 -9.13 11.84 6.96
N ARG A 204 -9.57 11.01 6.00
CA ARG A 204 -10.48 9.88 6.28
C ARG A 204 -9.83 8.83 7.17
N ILE A 205 -8.52 8.62 7.04
CA ILE A 205 -7.75 7.78 7.96
C ILE A 205 -7.74 8.38 9.37
N ASP A 206 -7.60 9.71 9.51
CA ASP A 206 -7.72 10.39 10.81
C ASP A 206 -9.13 10.25 11.43
N GLU A 207 -10.17 10.32 10.61
CA GLU A 207 -11.54 10.04 11.03
C GLU A 207 -11.68 8.60 11.55
N ILE A 208 -11.11 7.61 10.86
CA ILE A 208 -11.12 6.21 11.31
C ILE A 208 -10.44 6.05 12.66
N TYR A 209 -9.27 6.68 12.87
CA TYR A 209 -8.59 6.63 14.18
C TYR A 209 -9.45 7.21 15.30
N THR A 210 -10.28 8.20 14.99
CA THR A 210 -11.09 8.92 15.97
C THR A 210 -12.42 8.21 16.24
N SER A 211 -13.10 7.76 15.18
CA SER A 211 -14.41 7.11 15.23
C SER A 211 -14.34 5.63 15.60
N TYR A 212 -13.26 4.94 15.22
CA TYR A 212 -13.11 3.49 15.39
C TYR A 212 -11.74 3.10 15.97
N PRO A 213 -11.32 3.65 17.13
CA PRO A 213 -9.99 3.40 17.71
C PRO A 213 -9.74 1.94 18.10
N HIS A 214 -10.79 1.12 18.21
CA HIS A 214 -10.69 -0.32 18.48
C HIS A 214 -10.38 -1.15 17.21
N LEU A 215 -10.65 -0.61 16.02
CA LEU A 215 -10.42 -1.30 14.75
C LEU A 215 -8.99 -1.13 14.24
N ALA A 216 -8.39 0.05 14.43
CA ALA A 216 -7.05 0.35 13.94
C ALA A 216 -6.24 1.19 14.93
N ARG A 217 -4.97 0.81 15.11
CA ARG A 217 -3.95 1.65 15.73
C ARG A 217 -3.35 2.61 14.69
N ARG A 218 -2.82 3.73 15.19
CA ARG A 218 -2.15 4.73 14.35
C ARG A 218 -0.82 4.20 13.82
N GLY A 219 -0.72 4.07 12.51
CA GLY A 219 0.53 3.82 11.80
C GLY A 219 1.28 5.11 11.44
N PRO A 220 2.41 4.99 10.71
CA PRO A 220 3.19 6.13 10.27
C PRO A 220 2.41 7.11 9.39
N ASP A 221 2.80 8.39 9.46
CA ASP A 221 2.37 9.42 8.51
C ASP A 221 3.39 9.59 7.39
N PHE A 222 3.29 8.76 6.35
CA PHE A 222 4.22 8.81 5.23
C PHE A 222 4.03 10.05 4.36
N TYR A 223 2.86 10.68 4.37
CA TYR A 223 2.65 11.96 3.69
C TYR A 223 3.56 13.02 4.29
N THR A 224 3.47 13.22 5.61
CA THR A 224 4.29 14.21 6.33
C THR A 224 5.78 13.89 6.21
N LEU A 225 6.15 12.61 6.34
CA LEU A 225 7.55 12.18 6.25
C LEU A 225 8.19 12.47 4.88
N PHE A 226 7.43 12.36 3.78
CA PHE A 226 7.96 12.38 2.42
C PHE A 226 7.63 13.62 1.60
N LYS A 227 6.68 14.49 2.03
CA LYS A 227 6.26 15.68 1.25
C LYS A 227 7.42 16.62 0.88
N GLY A 228 8.44 16.74 1.72
CA GLY A 228 9.60 17.60 1.46
C GLY A 228 10.73 16.92 0.68
N ARG A 229 10.63 15.64 0.34
CA ARG A 229 11.75 14.84 -0.17
C ARG A 229 11.66 14.62 -1.68
N SER A 230 12.78 14.78 -2.38
CA SER A 230 12.94 14.47 -3.80
C SER A 230 13.88 13.27 -4.03
N ASP A 231 14.72 12.95 -3.06
CA ASP A 231 15.81 11.98 -3.12
C ASP A 231 15.37 10.52 -2.94
N ILE A 232 14.10 10.29 -2.58
CA ILE A 232 13.56 8.97 -2.22
C ILE A 232 12.67 8.35 -3.30
N TRP A 233 12.41 9.07 -4.37
CA TRP A 233 11.48 8.66 -5.43
C TRP A 233 12.22 8.07 -6.62
N ASN A 234 11.56 7.16 -7.32
CA ASN A 234 11.95 6.77 -8.68
C ASN A 234 11.52 7.85 -9.68
N ARG A 235 11.88 7.65 -10.95
CA ARG A 235 11.58 8.61 -12.04
C ARG A 235 10.10 8.86 -12.27
N ASP A 236 9.23 7.96 -11.85
CA ASP A 236 7.77 8.11 -11.96
C ASP A 236 7.15 9.00 -10.87
N LEU A 237 7.94 9.34 -9.85
CA LEU A 237 7.55 10.10 -8.64
C LEU A 237 6.31 9.52 -7.91
N MET A 238 6.07 8.23 -8.07
CA MET A 238 5.05 7.49 -7.35
C MET A 238 5.68 6.37 -6.55
N HIS A 239 6.57 5.58 -7.16
CA HIS A 239 7.26 4.50 -6.47
C HIS A 239 8.56 4.99 -5.82
N LEU A 240 8.92 4.33 -4.73
CA LEU A 240 10.12 4.68 -3.98
C LEU A 240 11.35 3.97 -4.54
N ASN A 241 12.49 4.66 -4.49
CA ASN A 241 13.78 4.03 -4.69
C ASN A 241 14.21 3.26 -3.41
N THR A 242 15.38 2.63 -3.45
CA THR A 242 15.92 1.86 -2.32
C THR A 242 16.00 2.67 -1.02
N LEU A 243 16.35 3.96 -1.10
CA LEU A 243 16.44 4.84 0.06
C LEU A 243 15.04 5.10 0.65
N GLY A 244 14.04 5.34 -0.19
CA GLY A 244 12.65 5.53 0.24
C GLY A 244 12.07 4.32 0.96
N TYR A 245 12.25 3.10 0.42
CA TYR A 245 11.79 1.87 1.08
C TYR A 245 12.52 1.59 2.40
N ARG A 246 13.82 1.94 2.50
CA ARG A 246 14.55 1.88 3.77
C ARG A 246 13.99 2.84 4.82
N PHE A 247 13.63 4.06 4.44
CA PHE A 247 12.96 4.99 5.36
C PHE A 247 11.61 4.43 5.81
N MET A 248 10.79 3.89 4.91
CA MET A 248 9.53 3.24 5.32
C MET A 248 9.76 2.14 6.34
N ALA A 249 10.72 1.25 6.08
CA ALA A 249 11.05 0.15 6.99
C ALA A 249 11.54 0.67 8.36
N TRP A 250 12.42 1.67 8.39
CA TRP A 250 12.88 2.28 9.65
C TRP A 250 11.75 2.94 10.44
N THR A 251 10.82 3.63 9.77
CA THR A 251 9.69 4.26 10.44
C THR A 251 8.73 3.23 11.04
N TRP A 252 8.42 2.15 10.30
CA TRP A 252 7.66 1.04 10.84
C TRP A 252 8.37 0.37 12.02
N ALA A 253 9.67 0.10 11.91
CA ALA A 253 10.46 -0.50 13.00
C ALA A 253 10.46 0.40 14.25
N GLY A 254 10.61 1.71 14.07
CA GLY A 254 10.53 2.70 15.16
C GLY A 254 9.19 2.64 15.90
N LEU A 255 8.08 2.59 15.15
CA LEU A 255 6.74 2.45 15.72
C LEU A 255 6.56 1.15 16.52
N LEU A 256 6.96 0.00 15.94
CA LEU A 256 6.81 -1.28 16.62
C LEU A 256 7.64 -1.35 17.92
N ARG A 257 8.82 -0.73 17.92
CA ARG A 257 9.66 -0.60 19.13
C ARG A 257 9.02 0.33 20.17
N SER A 258 8.46 1.47 19.77
CA SER A 258 7.80 2.39 20.72
C SER A 258 6.54 1.76 21.35
N GLU A 259 5.84 0.91 20.59
CA GLU A 259 4.69 0.13 21.05
C GLU A 259 5.08 -1.07 21.92
N LYS A 260 6.38 -1.28 22.16
CA LYS A 260 6.93 -2.39 22.95
C LYS A 260 6.44 -3.75 22.45
N ILE A 261 6.38 -3.92 21.13
CA ILE A 261 6.14 -5.24 20.53
C ILE A 261 7.39 -6.09 20.78
N ASP A 262 7.21 -7.19 21.51
CA ASP A 262 8.30 -8.08 21.89
C ASP A 262 8.56 -9.10 20.78
N ILE A 263 9.69 -8.97 20.09
CA ILE A 263 10.09 -9.84 18.98
C ILE A 263 11.19 -10.76 19.52
N GLN A 264 10.83 -12.02 19.80
CA GLN A 264 11.69 -12.98 20.51
C GLN A 264 12.46 -13.93 19.57
N VAL A 265 12.51 -13.57 18.29
CA VAL A 265 12.97 -14.45 17.21
C VAL A 265 14.29 -14.01 16.64
#